data_AF-A0A7X9B3X3-F1
#
_entry.id   AF-A0A7X9B3X3-F1
#
_cell.length_a   1.000
_cell.length_b   1.000
_cell.length_c   1.000
_cell.angle_alpha   90.00
_cell.angle_beta   90.00
_cell.angle_gamma   90.00
#
_symmetry.space_group_name_H-M   'P 1'
#
loop_
_entity.id
_entity.type
_entity.pdbx_description
1 polymer ?
#
loop_
_entity_poly.entity_id
_entity_poly.type
_entity_poly.pdbx_seq_one_letter_code
_entity_poly.pdbx_strand_id
1 'polypeptide(L)'
;MQTTHAGMRMDLDWLDTITMDYNLWYVGDKPIYRLAKNNRIMLEQLPELQKQFPVDVHSQFGMPVFMDAAKRDYRLAPDSIGRSGASDGGPFGARARLKD
;
A
#
# COMPACT_ATOMS: atom_id res chain seq x y z
N MET A 1 -13.44 -19.61 32.00
CA MET A 1 -12.48 -19.45 30.88
C MET A 1 -12.34 -17.95 30.64
N GLN A 2 -11.22 -17.36 31.10
CA GLN A 2 -10.92 -15.93 30.96
C GLN A 2 -10.57 -15.64 29.49
N THR A 3 -11.19 -14.63 28.90
CA THR A 3 -10.86 -14.16 27.56
C THR A 3 -9.73 -13.13 27.66
N THR A 4 -8.58 -13.39 27.03
CA THR A 4 -7.40 -12.49 27.02
C THR A 4 -7.16 -11.80 25.68
N HIS A 5 -8.13 -11.81 24.76
CA HIS A 5 -7.98 -11.09 23.50
C HIS A 5 -8.49 -9.64 23.64
N ALA A 6 -7.60 -8.76 24.10
CA ALA A 6 -7.73 -7.32 23.88
C ALA A 6 -7.37 -7.02 22.42
N GLY A 7 -8.39 -7.03 21.57
CA GLY A 7 -8.25 -6.71 20.15
C GLY A 7 -9.61 -6.74 19.50
N MET A 8 -10.41 -5.70 19.75
CA MET A 8 -11.47 -5.34 18.80
C MET A 8 -10.75 -4.99 17.50
N ARG A 9 -10.51 -6.02 16.67
CA ARG A 9 -10.06 -5.80 15.30
C ARG A 9 -11.30 -5.27 14.61
N MET A 10 -11.39 -3.95 14.47
CA MET A 10 -12.38 -3.34 13.61
C MET A 10 -12.21 -4.02 12.25
N ASP A 11 -13.21 -4.79 11.84
CA ASP A 11 -13.38 -5.20 10.45
C ASP A 11 -13.77 -3.93 9.68
N LEU A 12 -12.83 -2.98 9.60
CA LEU A 12 -12.94 -1.85 8.68
C LEU A 12 -12.94 -2.47 7.29
N ASP A 13 -13.98 -2.19 6.52
CA ASP A 13 -13.95 -2.46 5.09
C ASP A 13 -13.11 -1.36 4.45
N TRP A 14 -11.83 -1.65 4.22
CA TRP A 14 -10.87 -0.66 3.70
C TRP A 14 -11.23 -0.24 2.28
N LEU A 15 -12.11 -1.00 1.60
CA LEU A 15 -12.65 -0.66 0.29
C LEU A 15 -13.65 0.50 0.37
N ASP A 16 -14.25 0.74 1.54
CA ASP A 16 -15.27 1.79 1.75
C ASP A 16 -14.75 2.95 2.63
N THR A 17 -13.81 2.70 3.56
CA THR A 17 -13.41 3.71 4.57
C THR A 17 -12.11 4.46 4.27
N ILE A 18 -11.23 3.95 3.40
CA ILE A 18 -9.91 4.55 3.13
C ILE A 18 -9.72 4.63 1.62
N THR A 19 -9.33 5.80 1.10
CA THR A 19 -8.88 5.93 -0.28
C THR A 19 -7.55 5.19 -0.44
N MET A 20 -7.63 3.92 -0.83
CA MET A 20 -6.47 3.12 -1.22
C MET A 20 -6.07 3.50 -2.64
N ASP A 21 -5.44 4.66 -2.83
CA ASP A 21 -4.96 5.11 -4.14
C ASP A 21 -3.74 6.02 -3.99
N TYR A 22 -2.94 6.16 -5.05
CA TYR A 22 -1.67 6.90 -5.07
C TYR A 22 -0.65 6.41 -4.02
N ASN A 23 -0.67 5.14 -3.64
CA ASN A 23 0.29 4.54 -2.73
C ASN A 23 1.60 4.16 -3.44
N LEU A 24 2.66 3.95 -2.66
CA LEU A 24 3.90 3.33 -3.10
C LEU A 24 4.06 1.98 -2.41
N TRP A 25 3.95 0.90 -3.19
CA TRP A 25 4.00 -0.46 -2.69
C TRP A 25 5.35 -1.11 -2.98
N TYR A 26 5.95 -1.68 -1.94
CA TYR A 26 7.04 -2.63 -2.07
C TYR A 26 6.52 -3.91 -2.74
N VAL A 27 7.18 -4.34 -3.82
CA VAL A 27 6.86 -5.58 -4.52
C VAL A 27 7.94 -6.61 -4.24
N GLY A 28 7.54 -7.71 -3.60
CA GLY A 28 8.38 -8.88 -3.39
C GLY A 28 7.59 -10.18 -3.64
N ASP A 29 8.03 -11.26 -3.02
CA ASP A 29 7.39 -12.58 -3.09
C ASP A 29 6.17 -12.73 -2.16
N LYS A 30 5.65 -11.62 -1.64
CA LYS A 30 4.59 -11.60 -0.62
C LYS A 30 3.33 -10.90 -1.14
N PRO A 31 2.16 -11.25 -0.61
CA PRO A 31 0.90 -10.59 -0.94
C PRO A 31 0.95 -9.09 -0.63
N ILE A 32 0.37 -8.29 -1.54
CA ILE A 32 0.18 -6.85 -1.35
C ILE A 32 -1.05 -6.53 -0.51
N TYR A 33 -2.09 -7.37 -0.57
CA TYR A 33 -3.26 -7.26 0.32
C TYR A 33 -3.54 -8.51 1.11
N ARG A 34 -4.23 -8.28 2.23
CA ARG A 34 -4.97 -9.31 2.96
C ARG A 34 -6.42 -8.87 3.10
N LEU A 35 -7.28 -9.42 2.25
CA LEU A 35 -8.73 -9.23 2.29
C LEU A 35 -9.33 -10.33 3.20
N ALA A 36 -10.06 -9.95 4.24
CA ALA A 36 -10.55 -10.89 5.27
C ALA A 36 -9.44 -11.82 5.84
N LYS A 37 -9.79 -12.82 6.66
CA LYS A 37 -8.76 -13.63 7.36
C LYS A 37 -7.85 -14.44 6.41
N ASN A 38 -8.33 -14.85 5.23
CA ASN A 38 -7.68 -15.85 4.39
C ASN A 38 -7.46 -15.46 2.94
N ASN A 39 -8.00 -14.33 2.45
CA ASN A 39 -7.79 -13.95 1.05
C ASN A 39 -6.53 -13.06 0.95
N ARG A 40 -5.49 -13.59 0.30
CA ARG A 40 -4.21 -12.91 0.09
C ARG A 40 -4.11 -12.57 -1.39
N ILE A 41 -3.91 -11.30 -1.70
CA ILE A 41 -3.85 -10.81 -3.08
C ILE A 41 -2.39 -10.53 -3.42
N MET A 42 -1.88 -11.26 -4.41
CA MET A 42 -0.60 -11.00 -5.04
C MET A 42 -0.74 -9.90 -6.08
N LEU A 43 0.38 -9.28 -6.50
CA LEU A 43 0.36 -8.18 -7.45
C LEU A 43 -0.33 -8.54 -8.77
N GLU A 44 -0.16 -9.77 -9.24
CA GLU A 44 -0.72 -10.25 -10.52
C GLU A 44 -2.26 -10.36 -10.47
N GLN A 45 -2.82 -10.43 -9.26
CA GLN A 45 -4.26 -10.53 -9.01
C GLN A 45 -4.92 -9.15 -8.83
N LEU A 46 -4.12 -8.08 -8.70
CA LEU A 46 -4.62 -6.71 -8.53
C LEU A 46 -5.53 -6.26 -9.69
N PRO A 47 -5.23 -6.52 -10.97
CA PRO A 47 -6.09 -6.07 -12.07
C PRO A 47 -7.51 -6.64 -12.01
N GLU A 48 -7.69 -7.85 -11.45
CA GLU A 48 -9.02 -8.44 -11.28
C GLU A 48 -9.77 -7.79 -10.12
N LEU A 49 -9.08 -7.48 -9.03
CA LEU A 49 -9.67 -6.73 -7.91
C LEU A 49 -10.11 -5.33 -8.34
N GLN A 50 -9.30 -4.67 -9.19
CA GLN A 50 -9.56 -3.33 -9.71
C GLN A 50 -10.84 -3.21 -10.56
N LYS A 51 -11.31 -4.33 -11.15
CA LYS A 51 -12.61 -4.35 -11.86
C LYS A 51 -13.79 -4.24 -10.91
N GLN A 52 -13.65 -4.71 -9.67
CA GLN A 52 -14.71 -4.75 -8.67
C GLN A 52 -14.63 -3.54 -7.74
N PHE A 53 -13.42 -3.12 -7.40
CA PHE A 53 -13.15 -2.01 -6.48
C PHE A 53 -12.03 -1.14 -7.07
N PRO A 54 -12.21 0.18 -7.23
CA PRO A 54 -11.22 1.05 -7.87
C PRO A 54 -10.04 1.38 -6.93
N VAL A 55 -9.36 0.35 -6.42
CA VAL A 55 -8.22 0.46 -5.51
C VAL A 55 -6.89 0.52 -6.26
N ASP A 56 -5.99 1.36 -5.78
CA ASP A 56 -4.60 1.51 -6.19
C ASP A 56 -4.43 1.72 -7.70
N VAL A 57 -5.41 2.37 -8.34
CA VAL A 57 -5.45 2.63 -9.79
C VAL A 57 -4.29 3.52 -10.24
N HIS A 58 -3.85 4.44 -9.38
CA HIS A 58 -2.74 5.36 -9.64
C HIS A 58 -1.50 5.05 -8.78
N SER A 59 -1.52 3.94 -8.05
CA SER A 59 -0.41 3.53 -7.18
C SER A 59 0.77 2.98 -7.98
N GLN A 60 1.95 3.08 -7.39
CA GLN A 60 3.19 2.59 -7.98
C GLN A 60 3.68 1.36 -7.22
N PHE A 61 4.20 0.40 -7.96
CA PHE A 61 4.58 -0.93 -7.49
C PHE A 61 6.01 -1.24 -7.93
N GLY A 62 6.89 -1.53 -6.97
CA GLY A 62 8.23 -2.04 -7.28
C GLY A 62 9.19 -1.96 -6.09
N MET A 63 10.47 -2.07 -6.40
CA MET A 63 11.55 -2.01 -5.42
C MET A 63 12.17 -0.60 -5.39
N PRO A 64 12.41 0.00 -4.21
CA PRO A 64 13.15 1.24 -4.15
C PRO A 64 14.59 1.01 -4.59
N VAL A 65 15.10 1.90 -5.44
CA VAL A 65 16.52 1.97 -5.78
C VAL A 65 17.15 3.10 -4.98
N PHE A 66 18.26 2.80 -4.31
CA PHE A 66 19.02 3.75 -3.50
C PHE A 66 20.30 4.16 -4.21
N MET A 67 20.79 5.37 -3.91
CA MET A 67 22.04 5.88 -4.47
C MET A 67 23.23 4.95 -4.20
N ASP A 68 23.40 4.50 -2.96
CA ASP A 68 24.45 3.53 -2.58
C ASP A 68 24.13 2.88 -1.22
N ALA A 69 23.33 1.81 -1.22
CA ALA A 69 22.95 1.11 0.01
C ALA A 69 24.16 0.50 0.75
N ALA A 70 25.20 0.08 0.02
CA ALA A 70 26.42 -0.49 0.62
C ALA A 70 27.17 0.54 1.46
N LYS A 71 27.15 1.82 1.04
CA LYS A 71 27.66 2.95 1.81
C LYS A 71 26.63 3.62 2.72
N ARG A 72 25.43 3.05 2.87
CA ARG A 72 24.32 3.58 3.67
C ARG A 72 23.74 4.91 3.14
N ASP A 73 23.90 5.18 1.85
CA ASP A 73 23.21 6.28 1.18
C ASP A 73 21.85 5.80 0.65
N TYR A 74 20.84 5.92 1.52
CA TYR A 74 19.46 5.48 1.26
C TYR A 74 18.59 6.55 0.61
N ARG A 75 19.19 7.62 0.05
CA ARG A 75 18.44 8.54 -0.80
C ARG A 75 17.94 7.79 -2.04
N LEU A 76 16.72 8.08 -2.48
CA LEU A 76 16.17 7.47 -3.68
C LEU A 76 16.97 7.90 -4.92
N ALA A 77 17.40 6.91 -5.70
CA ALA A 77 18.07 7.15 -6.98
C ALA A 77 17.09 7.79 -7.99
N PRO A 78 17.59 8.46 -9.05
CA PRO A 78 16.75 9.10 -10.06
C PRO A 78 15.73 8.18 -10.75
N ASP A 79 16.03 6.89 -10.86
CA ASP A 79 15.23 5.84 -11.47
C ASP A 79 14.34 5.08 -10.47
N SER A 80 14.33 5.50 -9.21
CA SER A 80 13.51 4.88 -8.17
C SER A 80 12.04 5.30 -8.28
N ILE A 81 11.14 4.33 -8.17
CA ILE A 81 9.67 4.46 -8.23
C ILE A 81 9.07 5.44 -7.20
N GLY A 82 9.82 5.83 -6.16
CA GLY A 82 9.36 6.81 -5.17
C GLY A 82 9.67 8.26 -5.54
N ARG A 83 10.31 8.52 -6.69
CA ARG A 83 10.66 9.88 -7.14
C ARG A 83 9.53 10.58 -7.90
N SER A 84 8.70 9.80 -8.58
CA SER A 84 7.48 10.22 -9.26
C SER A 84 6.34 10.38 -8.24
N GLY A 85 6.44 11.39 -7.36
CA GLY A 85 5.42 11.71 -6.36
C GLY A 85 4.02 11.88 -6.93
N ALA A 86 3.00 12.07 -6.08
CA ALA A 86 1.68 12.36 -6.61
C ALA A 86 1.71 13.62 -7.49
N SER A 87 0.76 13.76 -8.40
CA SER A 87 0.72 14.82 -9.42
C SER A 87 0.80 16.25 -8.86
N ASP A 88 0.53 16.44 -7.57
CA ASP A 88 0.62 17.71 -6.83
C ASP A 88 1.92 17.89 -6.02
N GLY A 89 2.87 16.95 -6.12
CA GLY A 89 4.14 16.96 -5.40
C GLY A 89 4.07 16.54 -3.92
N GLY A 90 2.90 16.13 -3.40
CA GLY A 90 2.77 15.69 -2.01
C GLY A 90 3.13 14.20 -1.78
N PRO A 91 2.89 13.66 -0.56
CA PRO A 91 3.19 12.27 -0.20
C PRO A 91 2.31 11.24 -0.93
N PHE A 92 2.85 10.06 -1.23
CA PHE A 92 2.05 8.93 -1.69
C PHE A 92 1.08 8.45 -0.60
N GLY A 93 -0.14 8.08 -1.00
CA GLY A 93 -1.16 7.41 -0.18
C GLY A 93 -2.27 8.32 0.35
N ALA A 94 -3.02 7.83 1.34
CA ALA A 94 -4.26 8.43 1.83
C ALA A 94 -4.11 9.91 2.24
N ARG A 95 -4.87 10.80 1.58
CA ARG A 95 -4.75 12.26 1.74
C ARG A 95 -5.92 12.97 2.42
N ALA A 96 -6.89 12.24 2.96
CA ALA A 96 -7.96 12.84 3.76
C ALA A 96 -8.21 12.07 5.08
N ARG A 97 -8.51 12.87 6.11
CA ARG A 97 -8.58 12.53 7.54
C ARG A 97 -9.68 11.52 7.88
N LEU A 98 -9.37 10.63 8.83
CA LEU A 98 -10.35 10.06 9.76
C LEU A 98 -11.19 11.22 10.33
N LYS A 99 -12.49 11.22 10.04
CA LYS A 99 -13.47 12.02 10.79
C LYS A 99 -14.03 11.12 11.88
N ASP A 100 -14.13 11.69 13.09
CA ASP A 100 -14.73 11.07 14.27
C ASP A 100 -16.21 10.70 14.06
#